data_AF-R9B737-F1
#
_entry.id   AF-R9B737-F1
#
_cell.length_a   1.000
_cell.length_b   1.000
_cell.length_c   1.000
_cell.angle_alpha   90.00
_cell.angle_beta   90.00
_cell.angle_gamma   90.00
#
_symmetry.space_group_name_H-M   'P 1'
#
loop_
_entity.id
_entity.type
_entity.pdbx_description
1 polymer ?
#
loop_
_entity_poly.entity_id
_entity_poly.type
_entity_poly.pdbx_seq_one_letter_code
_entity_poly.pdbx_strand_id
1 'polypeptide(L)'
;MLFFEFISKNSTAIEAIVAILNLILIGFLTFRGNRLQNEVHTMEVFSRIQQESLFCQSLITDFIMFFEQRATTTSSYLKTLYDVGASDPDNEGFARISLGEYQSILEKLNNLKSSFEEAYISLTLDKVSYKTLQSKFIEITHLKSFLSNHSPIKVFNSCSDGHSSIWLEDEQKYDSAFKETNKVLIEINKKIEALK
;
A
#
# COMPACT_ATOMS: atom_id res chain seq x y z
N MET A 1 50.55 -10.40 56.15
CA MET A 1 51.70 -9.63 55.65
C MET A 1 52.05 -10.03 54.21
N LEU A 2 52.32 -11.32 53.94
CA LEU A 2 52.64 -11.84 52.59
C LEU A 2 51.63 -11.52 51.47
N PHE A 3 50.33 -11.45 51.77
CA PHE A 3 49.29 -11.15 50.77
C PHE A 3 49.34 -9.70 50.26
N PHE A 4 49.60 -8.74 51.16
CA PHE A 4 49.74 -7.32 50.78
C PHE A 4 51.04 -7.06 50.02
N GLU A 5 52.13 -7.77 50.36
CA GLU A 5 53.37 -7.73 49.57
C GLU A 5 53.19 -8.33 48.17
N PHE A 6 52.45 -9.43 48.03
CA PHE A 6 52.17 -10.05 46.74
C PHE A 6 51.33 -9.16 45.83
N ILE A 7 50.30 -8.50 46.37
CA ILE A 7 49.47 -7.55 45.61
C ILE A 7 50.28 -6.31 45.23
N SER A 8 51.06 -5.76 46.16
CA SER A 8 51.93 -4.60 45.91
C SER A 8 52.94 -4.88 44.80
N LYS A 9 53.56 -6.06 44.79
CA LYS A 9 54.58 -6.44 43.80
C LYS A 9 54.02 -6.76 42.41
N ASN A 10 52.73 -7.12 42.33
CA ASN A 10 52.05 -7.49 41.08
C ASN A 10 50.94 -6.51 40.67
N SER A 11 50.86 -5.32 41.27
CA SER A 11 49.71 -4.41 41.09
C SER A 11 49.47 -4.06 39.62
N THR A 12 50.54 -3.85 38.85
CA THR A 12 50.50 -3.54 37.42
C THR A 12 49.98 -4.71 36.57
N ALA A 13 50.32 -5.95 36.94
CA ALA A 13 49.82 -7.14 36.26
C ALA A 13 48.33 -7.36 36.58
N ILE A 14 47.92 -7.09 37.82
CA ILE A 14 46.51 -7.13 38.24
C ILE A 14 45.71 -6.04 37.51
N GLU A 15 46.21 -4.82 37.43
CA GLU A 15 45.62 -3.71 36.67
C GLU A 15 45.48 -4.04 35.19
N ALA A 16 46.50 -4.66 34.58
CA ALA A 16 46.45 -5.11 33.19
C ALA A 16 45.38 -6.20 32.95
N ILE A 17 45.27 -7.19 33.85
CA ILE A 17 44.24 -8.23 33.78
C ILE A 17 42.84 -7.61 33.91
N VAL A 18 42.64 -6.69 34.85
CA VAL A 18 41.38 -5.96 35.04
C VAL A 18 41.05 -5.14 33.79
N ALA A 19 42.02 -4.46 33.20
CA ALA A 19 41.84 -3.70 31.97
C ALA A 19 41.42 -4.60 30.80
N ILE A 20 42.07 -5.76 30.61
CA ILE A 20 41.71 -6.74 29.57
C ILE A 20 40.29 -7.26 29.78
N LEU A 21 39.92 -7.64 31.01
CA LEU A 21 38.57 -8.10 31.33
C LEU A 21 37.51 -7.03 31.06
N ASN A 22 37.79 -5.78 31.43
CA ASN A 22 36.91 -4.65 31.13
C ASN A 22 36.75 -4.43 29.62
N LEU A 23 37.84 -4.55 28.85
CA LEU A 23 37.82 -4.39 27.40
C LEU A 23 36.99 -5.49 26.72
N ILE A 24 37.13 -6.75 27.18
CA ILE A 24 36.31 -7.87 26.70
C ILE A 24 34.84 -7.65 27.03
N LEU A 25 34.53 -7.23 28.27
CA LEU A 25 33.15 -6.97 28.70
C LEU A 25 32.51 -5.84 27.89
N ILE A 26 33.21 -4.72 27.73
CA ILE A 26 32.74 -3.58 26.93
C ILE A 26 32.55 -4.01 25.47
N GLY A 27 33.53 -4.71 24.88
CA GLY A 27 33.42 -5.19 23.50
C GLY A 27 32.23 -6.13 23.28
N PHE A 28 31.99 -7.04 24.22
CA PHE A 28 30.82 -7.93 24.18
C PHE A 28 29.49 -7.17 24.30
N LEU A 29 29.40 -6.23 25.25
CA LEU A 29 28.20 -5.42 25.44
C LEU A 29 27.93 -4.50 24.24
N THR A 30 28.96 -3.87 23.67
CA THR A 30 28.85 -3.06 22.46
C THR A 30 28.40 -3.91 21.27
N PHE A 31 28.95 -5.11 21.09
CA PHE A 31 28.53 -6.02 20.03
C PHE A 31 27.06 -6.43 20.17
N ARG A 32 26.63 -6.83 21.38
CA ARG A 32 25.23 -7.17 21.68
C ARG A 32 24.30 -5.98 21.51
N GLY A 33 24.70 -4.80 21.97
CA GLY A 33 23.95 -3.55 21.83
C GLY A 33 23.73 -3.18 20.38
N ASN A 34 24.78 -3.18 19.56
CA ASN A 34 24.67 -2.89 18.12
C ASN A 34 23.77 -3.90 17.40
N ARG A 35 23.84 -5.19 17.77
CA ARG A 35 22.97 -6.22 17.19
C ARG A 35 21.50 -5.97 17.55
N LEU A 36 21.19 -5.71 18.80
CA LEU A 36 19.83 -5.40 19.26
C LEU A 36 19.30 -4.12 18.60
N GLN A 37 20.13 -3.08 18.47
CA GLN A 37 19.76 -1.84 17.81
C GLN A 37 19.42 -2.06 16.33
N ASN A 38 20.20 -2.88 15.62
CA ASN A 38 19.90 -3.24 14.23
C ASN A 38 18.59 -4.05 14.10
N GLU A 39 18.32 -4.97 15.03
CA GLU A 39 17.06 -5.72 15.08
C GLU A 39 15.88 -4.77 15.31
N VAL A 40 16.00 -3.81 16.24
CA VAL A 40 14.97 -2.78 16.50
C VAL A 40 14.72 -1.91 15.27
N HIS A 41 15.76 -1.38 14.61
CA HIS A 41 15.58 -0.56 13.41
C HIS A 41 14.96 -1.34 12.24
N THR A 42 15.30 -2.62 12.10
CA THR A 42 14.69 -3.51 11.10
C THR A 42 13.19 -3.68 11.38
N MET A 43 12.83 -3.89 12.64
CA MET A 43 11.44 -4.00 13.10
C MET A 43 10.65 -2.70 12.87
N GLU A 44 11.25 -1.54 13.14
CA GLU A 44 10.63 -0.23 12.91
C GLU A 44 10.32 0.01 11.43
N VAL A 45 11.28 -0.25 10.54
CA VAL A 45 11.06 -0.09 9.09
C VAL A 45 10.02 -1.07 8.59
N PHE A 46 10.04 -2.32 9.08
CA PHE A 46 9.01 -3.29 8.77
C PHE A 46 7.62 -2.80 9.18
N SER A 47 7.45 -2.34 10.42
CA SER A 47 6.16 -1.79 10.91
C SER A 47 5.66 -0.63 10.05
N ARG A 48 6.56 0.28 9.63
CA ARG A 48 6.20 1.37 8.70
C ARG A 48 5.74 0.86 7.34
N ILE A 49 6.43 -0.14 6.78
CA ILE A 49 6.01 -0.80 5.54
C ILE A 49 4.59 -1.35 5.67
N GLN A 50 4.28 -2.02 6.79
CA GLN A 50 2.93 -2.56 7.02
C GLN A 50 1.88 -1.45 7.06
N GLN A 51 2.14 -0.36 7.79
CA GLN A 51 1.22 0.78 7.88
C GLN A 51 0.97 1.42 6.50
N GLU A 52 2.02 1.67 5.74
CA GLU A 52 1.93 2.26 4.40
C GLU A 52 1.21 1.33 3.42
N SER A 53 1.41 0.01 3.55
CA SER A 53 0.72 -0.99 2.72
C SER A 53 -0.77 -1.05 3.02
N LEU A 54 -1.14 -1.05 4.31
CA LEU A 54 -2.54 -0.99 4.73
C LEU A 54 -3.24 0.28 4.21
N PHE A 55 -2.52 1.40 4.17
CA PHE A 55 -3.06 2.62 3.57
C PHE A 55 -3.32 2.47 2.06
N CYS A 56 -2.39 1.88 1.31
CA CYS A 56 -2.59 1.58 -0.11
C CYS A 56 -3.79 0.65 -0.33
N GLN A 57 -3.94 -0.38 0.49
CA GLN A 57 -5.07 -1.31 0.44
C GLN A 57 -6.40 -0.62 0.75
N SER A 58 -6.41 0.31 1.73
CA SER A 58 -7.57 1.14 2.05
C SER A 58 -7.97 1.99 0.85
N LEU A 59 -7.02 2.66 0.19
CA LEU A 59 -7.32 3.46 -1.01
C LEU A 59 -7.93 2.61 -2.14
N ILE A 60 -7.36 1.44 -2.42
CA ILE A 60 -7.90 0.53 -3.44
C ILE A 60 -9.32 0.09 -3.07
N THR A 61 -9.57 -0.18 -1.80
CA THR A 61 -10.91 -0.55 -1.30
C THR A 61 -11.91 0.59 -1.46
N ASP A 62 -11.51 1.82 -1.17
CA ASP A 62 -12.35 3.00 -1.39
C ASP A 62 -12.72 3.16 -2.87
N PHE A 63 -11.78 2.88 -3.78
CA PHE A 63 -12.04 2.88 -5.22
C PHE A 63 -13.10 1.84 -5.60
N ILE A 64 -12.96 0.61 -5.10
CA ILE A 64 -13.93 -0.47 -5.34
C ILE A 64 -15.33 -0.05 -4.85
N MET A 65 -15.44 0.39 -3.60
CA MET A 65 -16.73 0.79 -3.01
C MET A 65 -17.42 1.89 -3.81
N PHE A 66 -16.66 2.88 -4.31
CA PHE A 66 -17.20 3.95 -5.14
C PHE A 66 -17.83 3.42 -6.43
N PHE A 67 -17.15 2.55 -7.16
CA PHE A 67 -17.66 2.00 -8.42
C PHE A 67 -18.76 0.95 -8.20
N GLU A 68 -18.73 0.19 -7.09
CA GLU A 68 -19.81 -0.72 -6.70
C GLU A 68 -21.11 0.03 -6.45
N GLN A 69 -21.03 1.17 -5.75
CA GLN A 69 -22.19 2.01 -5.50
C GLN A 69 -22.80 2.51 -6.82
N ARG A 70 -21.97 3.01 -7.74
CA ARG A 70 -22.42 3.47 -9.06
C ARG A 70 -23.06 2.34 -9.88
N ALA A 71 -22.41 1.17 -9.94
CA ALA A 71 -22.96 -0.01 -10.60
C ALA A 71 -24.32 -0.44 -10.02
N THR A 72 -24.44 -0.43 -8.68
CA THR A 72 -25.67 -0.78 -7.97
C THR A 72 -26.79 0.22 -8.27
N THR A 73 -26.49 1.51 -8.28
CA THR A 73 -27.45 2.56 -8.65
C THR A 73 -27.93 2.40 -10.09
N THR A 74 -27.01 2.19 -11.04
CA THR A 74 -27.36 1.99 -12.46
C THR A 74 -28.19 0.72 -12.67
N SER A 75 -27.84 -0.37 -12.00
CA SER A 75 -28.60 -1.62 -12.03
C SER A 75 -30.01 -1.46 -11.46
N SER A 76 -30.15 -0.74 -10.35
CA SER A 76 -31.45 -0.47 -9.71
C SER A 76 -32.35 0.40 -10.60
N TYR A 77 -31.75 1.35 -11.32
CA TYR A 77 -32.47 2.16 -12.31
C TYR A 77 -33.00 1.32 -13.47
N LEU A 78 -32.15 0.47 -14.07
CA LEU A 78 -32.58 -0.45 -15.14
C LEU A 78 -33.72 -1.36 -14.70
N LYS A 79 -33.67 -1.88 -13.47
CA LYS A 79 -34.76 -2.65 -12.89
C LYS A 79 -36.05 -1.84 -12.79
N THR A 80 -35.96 -0.58 -12.37
CA THR A 80 -37.13 0.31 -12.25
C THR A 80 -37.76 0.58 -13.61
N LEU A 81 -36.95 0.84 -14.65
CA LEU A 81 -37.45 1.01 -16.02
C LEU A 81 -38.20 -0.23 -16.51
N TYR A 82 -37.64 -1.43 -16.25
CA TYR A 82 -38.26 -2.69 -16.58
C TYR A 82 -39.58 -2.92 -15.84
N ASP A 83 -39.61 -2.68 -14.53
CA ASP A 83 -40.77 -2.93 -13.67
C ASP A 83 -41.93 -1.94 -13.93
N VAL A 84 -41.62 -0.68 -14.27
CA VAL A 84 -42.61 0.41 -14.45
C VAL A 84 -43.07 0.52 -15.91
N GLY A 85 -42.39 -0.13 -16.85
CA GLY A 85 -42.71 -0.05 -18.28
C GLY A 85 -42.50 1.35 -18.88
N ALA A 86 -41.76 2.22 -18.18
CA ALA A 86 -41.34 3.52 -18.66
C ALA A 86 -40.25 3.29 -19.72
N SER A 87 -40.68 3.05 -20.96
CA SER A 87 -39.76 2.82 -22.08
C SER A 87 -39.11 4.13 -22.48
N ASP A 88 -37.91 4.38 -21.96
CA ASP A 88 -36.98 5.39 -22.46
C ASP A 88 -35.77 4.66 -23.08
N PRO A 89 -35.84 4.31 -24.38
CA PRO A 89 -34.88 3.41 -25.01
C PRO A 89 -33.45 3.95 -25.00
N ASP A 90 -33.29 5.27 -25.10
CA ASP A 90 -31.99 5.93 -25.16
C ASP A 90 -31.32 5.90 -23.78
N ASN A 91 -32.06 6.24 -22.72
CA ASN A 91 -31.57 6.16 -21.36
C ASN A 91 -31.34 4.71 -20.90
N GLU A 92 -32.16 3.75 -21.33
CA GLU A 92 -31.95 2.33 -21.04
C GLU A 92 -30.68 1.80 -21.71
N GLY A 93 -30.46 2.14 -22.98
CA GLY A 93 -29.25 1.77 -23.73
C GLY A 93 -27.99 2.31 -23.06
N PHE A 94 -27.97 3.60 -22.73
CA PHE A 94 -26.86 4.24 -22.03
C PHE A 94 -26.60 3.64 -20.64
N ALA A 95 -27.67 3.35 -19.88
CA ALA A 95 -27.57 2.70 -18.58
C ALA A 95 -26.93 1.31 -18.65
N ARG A 96 -27.30 0.50 -19.66
CA ARG A 96 -26.72 -0.83 -19.89
C ARG A 96 -25.23 -0.73 -20.23
N ILE A 97 -24.85 0.19 -21.10
CA ILE A 97 -23.44 0.42 -21.46
C ILE A 97 -22.64 0.85 -20.23
N SER A 98 -23.13 1.85 -19.49
CA SER A 98 -22.49 2.36 -18.28
C SER A 98 -22.33 1.27 -17.22
N LEU A 99 -23.34 0.41 -17.03
CA LEU A 99 -23.24 -0.73 -16.12
C LEU A 99 -22.12 -1.70 -16.52
N GLY A 100 -21.99 -1.99 -17.83
CA GLY A 100 -20.90 -2.83 -18.34
C GLY A 100 -19.52 -2.22 -18.10
N GLU A 101 -19.37 -0.92 -18.30
CA GLU A 101 -18.11 -0.20 -18.02
C GLU A 101 -17.78 -0.19 -16.52
N TYR A 102 -18.77 0.05 -15.64
CA TYR A 102 -18.56 -0.04 -14.20
C TYR A 102 -18.13 -1.44 -13.76
N GLN A 103 -18.74 -2.50 -14.30
CA GLN A 103 -18.36 -3.88 -14.03
C GLN A 103 -16.92 -4.19 -14.49
N SER A 104 -16.53 -3.72 -15.68
CA SER A 104 -15.17 -3.84 -16.21
C SER A 104 -14.14 -3.13 -15.33
N ILE A 105 -14.45 -1.93 -14.84
CA ILE A 105 -13.60 -1.20 -13.88
C ILE A 105 -13.48 -1.96 -12.56
N LEU A 106 -14.59 -2.50 -12.04
CA LEU A 106 -14.59 -3.28 -10.80
C LEU A 106 -13.76 -4.55 -10.90
N GLU A 107 -13.82 -5.25 -12.03
CA GLU A 107 -12.96 -6.42 -12.28
C GLU A 107 -11.48 -6.03 -12.20
N LYS A 108 -11.08 -4.94 -12.88
CA LYS A 108 -9.71 -4.43 -12.85
C LYS A 108 -9.27 -4.04 -11.45
N LEU A 109 -10.13 -3.36 -10.68
CA LEU A 109 -9.82 -2.95 -9.32
C LEU A 109 -9.67 -4.15 -8.36
N ASN A 110 -10.50 -5.18 -8.52
CA ASN A 110 -10.35 -6.42 -7.73
C ASN A 110 -9.05 -7.14 -8.09
N ASN A 111 -8.70 -7.22 -9.37
CA ASN A 111 -7.42 -7.79 -9.81
C ASN A 111 -6.21 -7.00 -9.26
N LEU A 112 -6.31 -5.66 -9.22
CA LEU A 112 -5.30 -4.79 -8.61
C LEU A 112 -5.15 -5.07 -7.11
N LYS A 113 -6.27 -5.21 -6.39
CA LYS A 113 -6.29 -5.53 -4.97
C LYS A 113 -5.59 -6.86 -4.70
N SER A 114 -5.95 -7.92 -5.42
CA SER A 114 -5.33 -9.24 -5.28
C SER A 114 -3.83 -9.20 -5.61
N SER A 115 -3.45 -8.53 -6.70
CA SER A 115 -2.04 -8.40 -7.10
C SER A 115 -1.19 -7.66 -6.05
N PHE A 116 -1.77 -6.65 -5.40
CA PHE A 116 -1.11 -5.92 -4.31
C PHE A 116 -0.96 -6.79 -3.06
N GLU A 117 -2.01 -7.51 -2.68
CA GLU A 117 -2.00 -8.42 -1.53
C GLU A 117 -0.95 -9.54 -1.71
N GLU A 118 -0.85 -10.12 -2.90
CA GLU A 118 0.19 -11.10 -3.23
C GLU A 118 1.61 -10.53 -3.12
N ALA A 119 1.85 -9.33 -3.67
CA ALA A 119 3.15 -8.67 -3.57
C ALA A 119 3.53 -8.39 -2.11
N TYR A 120 2.56 -8.02 -1.28
CA TYR A 120 2.78 -7.69 0.14
C TYR A 120 2.99 -8.92 1.04
N ILE A 121 2.25 -10.03 0.81
CA ILE A 121 2.40 -11.27 1.58
C ILE A 121 3.83 -11.85 1.50
N SER A 122 4.58 -11.54 0.44
CA SER A 122 5.97 -11.98 0.25
C SER A 122 6.98 -11.39 1.24
N LEU A 123 6.62 -10.33 1.98
CA LEU A 123 7.47 -9.67 2.97
C LEU A 123 7.37 -10.35 4.35
N THR A 124 7.84 -11.59 4.49
CA THR A 124 7.98 -12.24 5.80
C THR A 124 9.24 -11.77 6.55
N LEU A 125 9.07 -11.46 7.85
CA LEU A 125 10.06 -10.85 8.77
C LEU A 125 11.43 -11.52 8.84
N ASP A 126 11.53 -12.83 8.62
CA ASP A 126 12.65 -13.58 9.21
C ASP A 126 14.00 -13.50 8.47
N LYS A 127 14.09 -12.93 7.27
CA LYS A 127 15.35 -12.93 6.50
C LYS A 127 15.61 -11.69 5.62
N VAL A 128 14.85 -10.62 5.74
CA VAL A 128 15.00 -9.45 4.85
C VAL A 128 16.01 -8.46 5.43
N SER A 129 17.04 -8.12 4.65
CA SER A 129 18.05 -7.16 5.08
C SER A 129 17.45 -5.76 5.28
N TYR A 130 17.97 -4.98 6.24
CA TYR A 130 17.54 -3.61 6.47
C TYR A 130 17.56 -2.75 5.20
N LYS A 131 18.59 -2.90 4.35
CA LYS A 131 18.69 -2.19 3.05
C LYS A 131 17.56 -2.56 2.09
N THR A 132 17.18 -3.83 2.05
CA THR A 132 16.05 -4.30 1.23
C THR A 132 14.73 -3.72 1.76
N LEU A 133 14.52 -3.72 3.08
CA LEU A 133 13.35 -3.09 3.69
C LEU A 133 13.29 -1.59 3.40
N GLN A 134 14.40 -0.87 3.46
CA GLN A 134 14.43 0.55 3.08
C GLN A 134 14.02 0.78 1.62
N SER A 135 14.50 -0.05 0.67
CA SER A 135 14.06 0.03 -0.73
C SER A 135 12.56 -0.20 -0.87
N LYS A 136 12.05 -1.27 -0.23
CA LYS A 136 10.63 -1.60 -0.27
C LYS A 136 9.76 -0.53 0.37
N PHE A 137 10.22 0.09 1.46
CA PHE A 137 9.55 1.23 2.07
C PHE A 137 9.44 2.42 1.11
N ILE A 138 10.50 2.73 0.36
CA ILE A 138 10.50 3.79 -0.66
C ILE A 138 9.50 3.44 -1.78
N GLU A 139 9.55 2.22 -2.30
CA GLU A 139 8.64 1.73 -3.35
C GLU A 139 7.16 1.86 -2.94
N ILE A 140 6.80 1.41 -1.73
CA ILE A 140 5.43 1.47 -1.22
C ILE A 140 5.00 2.91 -0.93
N THR A 141 5.90 3.75 -0.41
CA THR A 141 5.62 5.18 -0.19
C THR A 141 5.34 5.89 -1.52
N HIS A 142 6.09 5.57 -2.57
CA HIS A 142 5.82 6.07 -3.92
C HIS A 142 4.51 5.55 -4.48
N LEU A 143 4.18 4.28 -4.27
CA LEU A 143 2.87 3.74 -4.66
C LEU A 143 1.74 4.48 -3.95
N LYS A 144 1.82 4.69 -2.63
CA LYS A 144 0.82 5.47 -1.89
C LYS A 144 0.63 6.85 -2.51
N SER A 145 1.73 7.58 -2.71
CA SER A 145 1.67 8.92 -3.30
C SER A 145 1.04 8.88 -4.70
N PHE A 146 1.39 7.87 -5.50
CA PHE A 146 0.80 7.68 -6.81
C PHE A 146 -0.71 7.43 -6.77
N LEU A 147 -1.18 6.51 -5.92
CA LEU A 147 -2.61 6.20 -5.74
C LEU A 147 -3.42 7.42 -5.29
N SER A 148 -2.87 8.22 -4.37
CA SER A 148 -3.52 9.45 -3.89
C SER A 148 -3.64 10.54 -4.97
N ASN A 149 -2.62 10.65 -5.82
CA ASN A 149 -2.53 11.66 -6.87
C ASN A 149 -3.27 11.26 -8.15
N HIS A 150 -3.27 9.95 -8.48
CA HIS A 150 -3.90 9.38 -9.67
C HIS A 150 -5.09 8.52 -9.24
N SER A 151 -5.98 9.10 -8.43
CA SER A 151 -7.16 8.39 -7.94
C SER A 151 -8.16 8.17 -9.09
N PRO A 152 -8.54 6.90 -9.38
CA PRO A 152 -9.57 6.59 -10.37
C PRO A 152 -10.89 7.33 -10.12
N ILE A 153 -11.26 7.53 -8.84
CA ILE A 153 -12.44 8.30 -8.42
C ILE A 153 -12.33 9.75 -8.86
N LYS A 154 -11.20 10.41 -8.56
CA LYS A 154 -10.99 11.83 -8.90
C LYS A 154 -10.99 12.04 -10.40
N VAL A 155 -10.32 11.16 -11.15
CA VAL A 155 -10.29 11.20 -12.61
C VAL A 155 -11.70 11.04 -13.19
N PHE A 156 -12.43 10.00 -12.74
CA PHE A 156 -13.80 9.77 -13.18
C PHE A 156 -14.68 11.00 -12.96
N ASN A 157 -14.71 11.52 -11.72
CA ASN A 157 -15.53 12.67 -11.36
C ASN A 157 -15.11 13.96 -12.09
N SER A 158 -13.82 14.15 -12.39
CA SER A 158 -13.35 15.31 -13.14
C SER A 158 -13.77 15.29 -14.61
N CYS A 159 -13.86 14.10 -15.21
CA CYS A 159 -14.30 13.93 -16.59
C CYS A 159 -15.83 13.91 -16.72
N SER A 160 -16.55 13.59 -15.63
CA SER A 160 -18.01 13.57 -15.57
C SER A 160 -18.63 14.85 -14.98
N ASP A 161 -17.85 15.93 -14.84
CA ASP A 161 -18.26 17.22 -14.22
C ASP A 161 -18.91 17.10 -12.82
N GLY A 162 -18.58 16.07 -12.05
CA GLY A 162 -19.16 15.86 -10.73
C GLY A 162 -20.67 15.56 -10.72
N HIS A 163 -21.29 15.28 -11.87
CA HIS A 163 -22.72 14.97 -11.92
C HIS A 163 -23.05 13.69 -11.14
N SER A 164 -23.90 13.87 -10.13
CA SER A 164 -24.56 12.80 -9.38
C SER A 164 -25.79 12.25 -10.12
N SER A 165 -26.32 13.02 -11.08
CA SER A 165 -27.43 12.66 -11.96
C SER A 165 -26.91 12.03 -13.25
N ILE A 166 -27.19 10.74 -13.44
CA ILE A 166 -26.74 9.92 -14.59
C ILE A 166 -27.55 10.24 -15.87
N TRP A 167 -28.58 11.06 -15.79
CA TRP A 167 -29.62 11.06 -16.82
C TRP A 167 -29.67 12.40 -17.59
N LEU A 168 -29.33 12.28 -18.87
CA LEU A 168 -29.73 13.10 -20.04
C LEU A 168 -28.81 14.18 -20.65
N GLU A 169 -27.65 14.55 -20.11
CA GLU A 169 -26.93 15.70 -20.72
C GLU A 169 -25.59 15.46 -21.41
N ASP A 170 -24.84 14.36 -21.20
CA ASP A 170 -23.55 14.19 -21.91
C ASP A 170 -22.99 12.75 -21.96
N GLU A 171 -23.47 11.93 -22.90
CA GLU A 171 -22.88 10.59 -23.16
C GLU A 171 -21.38 10.65 -23.45
N GLN A 172 -20.93 11.70 -24.16
CA GLN A 172 -19.52 11.90 -24.50
C GLN A 172 -18.63 12.14 -23.26
N LYS A 173 -19.14 12.79 -22.21
CA LYS A 173 -18.39 13.02 -20.98
C LYS A 173 -18.18 11.73 -20.20
N TYR A 174 -19.19 10.87 -20.17
CA TYR A 174 -19.09 9.55 -19.52
C TYR A 174 -18.15 8.61 -20.26
N ASP A 175 -18.20 8.56 -21.60
CA ASP A 175 -17.25 7.77 -22.39
C ASP A 175 -15.80 8.24 -22.17
N SER A 176 -15.57 9.56 -22.13
CA SER A 176 -14.27 10.14 -21.75
C SER A 176 -13.85 9.74 -20.33
N ALA A 177 -14.77 9.82 -19.36
CA ALA A 177 -14.50 9.43 -17.98
C ALA A 177 -14.09 7.96 -17.85
N PHE A 178 -14.82 7.04 -18.49
CA PHE A 178 -14.48 5.62 -18.49
C PHE A 178 -13.10 5.36 -19.13
N LYS A 179 -12.81 6.02 -20.27
CA LYS A 179 -11.53 5.88 -20.96
C LYS A 179 -10.35 6.37 -20.11
N GLU A 180 -10.46 7.56 -19.53
CA GLU A 180 -9.39 8.11 -18.68
C GLU A 180 -9.22 7.33 -17.39
N THR A 181 -10.31 6.91 -16.74
CA THR A 181 -10.25 6.00 -15.58
C THR A 181 -9.54 4.69 -15.93
N ASN A 182 -9.85 4.09 -17.07
CA ASN A 182 -9.19 2.86 -17.52
C ASN A 182 -7.69 3.05 -17.78
N LYS A 183 -7.26 4.20 -18.34
CA LYS A 183 -5.83 4.52 -18.51
C LYS A 183 -5.12 4.58 -17.16
N VAL A 184 -5.70 5.26 -16.19
CA VAL A 184 -5.15 5.36 -14.84
C VAL A 184 -5.03 3.98 -14.18
N LEU A 185 -6.05 3.12 -14.30
CA LEU A 185 -6.00 1.76 -13.78
C LEU A 185 -4.86 0.94 -14.38
N ILE A 186 -4.59 1.10 -15.69
CA ILE A 186 -3.45 0.44 -16.34
C ILE A 186 -2.11 0.93 -15.77
N GLU A 187 -1.98 2.24 -15.53
CA GLU A 187 -0.76 2.81 -14.93
C GLU A 187 -0.54 2.34 -13.49
N ILE A 188 -1.61 2.30 -12.69
CA ILE A 188 -1.58 1.74 -11.34
C ILE A 188 -1.13 0.28 -11.40
N ASN A 189 -1.69 -0.52 -12.31
CA ASN A 189 -1.33 -1.93 -12.45
C ASN A 189 0.16 -2.11 -12.75
N LYS A 190 0.72 -1.32 -13.68
CA LYS A 190 2.15 -1.36 -13.99
C LYS A 190 3.02 -1.07 -12.76
N LYS A 191 2.59 -0.16 -11.88
CA LYS A 191 3.32 0.15 -10.64
C LYS A 191 3.22 -0.96 -9.60
N ILE A 192 2.06 -1.62 -9.49
CA ILE A 192 1.90 -2.76 -8.57
C ILE A 192 2.71 -3.96 -9.07
N GLU A 193 2.71 -4.24 -10.37
CA GLU A 193 3.55 -5.29 -10.96
C GLU A 193 5.05 -5.04 -10.74
N ALA A 194 5.48 -3.78 -10.71
CA ALA A 194 6.87 -3.42 -10.40
C ALA A 194 7.26 -3.64 -8.91
N LEU A 195 6.30 -3.93 -8.02
CA LEU A 195 6.58 -4.25 -6.61
C LEU A 195 6.92 -5.73 -6.39
N LYS A 196 6.51 -6.61 -7.31
CA LYS A 196 6.82 -8.04 -7.32
C LYS A 196 8.32 -8.26 -7.57
#